data_AF-B8LUN3-F1
#
_entry.id   AF-B8LUN3-F1
#
_cell.length_a   1.000
_cell.length_b   1.000
_cell.length_c   1.000
_cell.angle_alpha   90.00
_cell.angle_beta   90.00
_cell.angle_gamma   90.00
#
_symmetry.space_group_name_H-M   'P 1'
#
loop_
_entity.id
_entity.type
_entity.pdbx_description
1 polymer ?
#
loop_
_entity_poly.entity_id
_entity_poly.type
_entity_poly.pdbx_seq_one_letter_code
_entity_poly.pdbx_strand_id
1 'polypeptide(L)'
;MPRDQLEPWDSEIIDTYMHALGALGHLKLTVDPVRLVGFLGLLPTKSSHLLLERQPRALVIFAHYFTFMAGYTGSWMIGATPQKEITGLASIIPEDWQPLMQWPLSASKMDMNTSQYLSGRDENMDEVCEH
;
A
#
# COMPACT_ATOMS: atom_id res chain seq x y z
N MET A 1 11.17 -4.15 20.94
CA MET A 1 11.73 -5.50 20.69
C MET A 1 12.16 -5.54 19.22
N PRO A 2 12.98 -6.47 18.72
CA PRO A 2 13.20 -6.61 17.29
C PRO A 2 11.85 -6.82 16.58
N ARG A 3 11.61 -6.01 15.53
CA ARG A 3 10.34 -5.90 14.79
C ARG A 3 9.69 -7.25 14.43
N ASP A 4 10.51 -8.23 14.04
CA ASP A 4 10.07 -9.49 13.44
C ASP A 4 10.04 -10.68 14.43
N GLN A 5 10.37 -10.47 15.71
CA GLN A 5 10.58 -11.58 16.66
C GLN A 5 9.28 -12.35 17.02
N LEU A 6 8.11 -11.70 16.87
CA LEU A 6 6.81 -12.29 17.19
C LEU A 6 6.05 -12.78 15.95
N GLU A 7 6.59 -12.53 14.75
CA GLU A 7 5.91 -12.89 13.51
C GLU A 7 6.17 -14.37 13.17
N PRO A 8 5.12 -15.18 12.92
CA PRO A 8 5.31 -16.54 12.45
C PRO A 8 5.98 -16.50 11.07
N TRP A 9 7.17 -17.09 10.99
CA TRP A 9 8.02 -17.04 9.79
C TRP A 9 8.02 -18.37 9.05
N ASP A 10 6.85 -18.77 8.57
CA ASP A 10 6.71 -19.95 7.71
C ASP A 10 6.76 -19.57 6.22
N SER A 11 6.99 -20.57 5.36
CA SER A 11 7.11 -20.35 3.91
C SER A 11 5.81 -19.82 3.29
N GLU A 12 4.65 -20.21 3.82
CA GLU A 12 3.35 -19.77 3.33
C GLU A 12 3.13 -18.27 3.60
N ILE A 13 3.54 -17.78 4.77
CA ILE A 13 3.47 -16.38 5.16
C ILE A 13 4.42 -15.53 4.32
N ILE A 14 5.64 -16.02 4.08
CA ILE A 14 6.60 -15.36 3.19
C ILE A 14 5.99 -15.23 1.79
N ASP A 15 5.49 -16.33 1.22
CA ASP A 15 4.88 -16.31 -0.11
C ASP A 15 3.66 -15.38 -0.16
N THR A 16 2.85 -15.35 0.91
CA THR A 16 1.69 -14.46 1.03
C THR A 16 2.11 -13.00 0.98
N TYR A 17 3.14 -12.60 1.74
CA TYR A 17 3.65 -11.24 1.72
C TYR A 17 4.30 -10.88 0.39
N MET A 18 5.04 -11.80 -0.22
CA MET A 18 5.64 -11.58 -1.54
C MET A 18 4.57 -11.36 -2.61
N HIS A 19 3.48 -12.12 -2.59
CA HIS A 19 2.34 -11.90 -3.47
C HIS A 19 1.69 -10.53 -3.24
N ALA A 20 1.45 -10.16 -1.98
CA ALA A 20 0.84 -8.88 -1.65
C ALA A 20 1.71 -7.69 -2.09
N LEU A 21 3.01 -7.74 -1.83
CA LEU A 21 3.97 -6.71 -2.26
C LEU A 21 4.10 -6.66 -3.78
N GLY A 22 4.12 -7.81 -4.46
CA GLY A 22 4.12 -7.88 -5.92
C GLY A 22 2.87 -7.22 -6.50
N ALA A 23 1.68 -7.54 -5.97
CA ALA A 23 0.43 -6.92 -6.38
C ALA A 23 0.42 -5.40 -6.12
N LEU A 24 0.93 -4.93 -4.97
CA LEU A 24 1.11 -3.48 -4.71
C LEU A 24 2.07 -2.82 -5.72
N GLY A 25 3.17 -3.49 -6.06
CA GLY A 25 4.11 -3.04 -7.08
C GLY A 25 3.42 -2.87 -8.43
N HIS A 26 2.60 -3.84 -8.82
CA HIS A 26 1.79 -3.77 -10.04
C HIS A 26 0.79 -2.60 -10.01
N LEU A 27 0.12 -2.32 -8.87
CA LEU A 27 -0.76 -1.15 -8.74
C LEU A 27 -0.01 0.18 -8.92
N LYS A 28 1.23 0.27 -8.42
CA LYS A 28 2.05 1.47 -8.61
C LYS A 28 2.43 1.69 -10.08
N LEU A 29 2.61 0.60 -10.84
CA LEU A 29 2.99 0.64 -12.26
C LEU A 29 1.78 0.77 -13.18
N THR A 30 0.60 0.31 -12.75
CA THR A 30 -0.63 0.29 -13.55
C THR A 30 -1.72 1.06 -12.81
N VAL A 31 -2.01 2.26 -13.29
CA VAL A 31 -3.04 3.15 -12.71
C VAL A 31 -4.42 2.70 -13.22
N ASP A 32 -4.82 1.49 -12.85
CA ASP A 32 -6.10 0.86 -13.23
C ASP A 32 -7.05 0.83 -12.03
N PRO A 33 -8.11 1.66 -12.02
CA PRO A 33 -9.09 1.70 -10.93
C PRO A 33 -9.77 0.35 -10.65
N VAL A 34 -9.94 -0.51 -11.65
CA VAL A 34 -10.56 -1.83 -11.48
C VAL A 34 -9.63 -2.75 -10.68
N ARG A 35 -8.33 -2.74 -11.00
CA ARG A 35 -7.33 -3.49 -10.24
C ARG A 35 -7.13 -2.93 -8.84
N LEU A 36 -7.21 -1.60 -8.70
CA LEU A 36 -7.13 -0.95 -7.40
C LEU A 36 -8.26 -1.46 -6.49
N VAL A 37 -9.52 -1.37 -6.92
CA VAL A 37 -10.66 -1.89 -6.13
C VAL A 37 -10.59 -3.41 -5.94
N GLY A 38 -10.13 -4.13 -6.97
CA GLY A 38 -10.03 -5.59 -6.97
C GLY A 38 -8.86 -6.17 -6.18
N PHE A 39 -7.93 -5.35 -5.66
CA PHE A 39 -6.70 -5.79 -4.99
C PHE A 39 -6.95 -6.87 -3.94
N LEU A 40 -7.97 -6.69 -3.10
CA LEU A 40 -8.30 -7.64 -2.03
C LEU A 40 -8.72 -9.02 -2.55
N GLY A 41 -9.35 -9.08 -3.72
CA GLY A 41 -9.73 -10.33 -4.37
C GLY A 41 -8.55 -11.04 -5.05
N LEU A 42 -7.43 -10.36 -5.27
CA LEU A 42 -6.22 -10.92 -5.88
C LEU A 42 -5.26 -11.52 -4.86
N LEU A 43 -5.44 -11.20 -3.58
CA LEU A 43 -4.55 -11.68 -2.53
C LEU A 43 -4.86 -13.13 -2.15
N PRO A 44 -3.83 -13.93 -1.79
CA PRO A 44 -4.05 -15.23 -1.17
C PRO A 44 -4.95 -15.10 0.05
N THR A 45 -5.82 -16.09 0.30
CA THR A 45 -6.74 -16.12 1.46
C THR A 45 -6.01 -15.91 2.77
N LYS A 46 -4.78 -16.43 2.90
CA LYS A 46 -3.92 -16.22 4.07
C LYS A 46 -3.71 -14.73 4.41
N SER A 47 -3.74 -13.83 3.43
CA SER A 47 -3.62 -12.38 3.66
C SER A 47 -4.73 -11.84 4.56
N SER A 48 -5.98 -12.29 4.36
CA SER A 48 -7.09 -11.87 5.21
C SER A 48 -6.97 -12.44 6.61
N HIS A 49 -6.47 -13.67 6.76
CA HIS A 49 -6.16 -14.26 8.07
C HIS A 49 -5.11 -13.44 8.83
N LEU A 50 -3.99 -13.08 8.18
CA LEU A 50 -2.94 -12.28 8.81
C LEU A 50 -3.43 -10.87 9.21
N LEU A 51 -4.36 -10.28 8.43
CA LEU A 51 -5.02 -9.02 8.79
C LEU A 51 -5.95 -9.18 10.00
N LEU A 52 -6.75 -10.24 10.04
CA LEU A 52 -7.65 -10.53 11.16
C LEU A 52 -6.87 -10.82 12.45
N GLU A 53 -5.73 -11.50 12.35
CA GLU A 53 -4.78 -11.73 13.44
C GLU A 53 -3.97 -10.48 13.82
N ARG A 54 -4.14 -9.37 13.09
CA ARG A 54 -3.42 -8.10 13.30
C ARG A 54 -1.90 -8.25 13.22
N GLN A 55 -1.43 -9.12 12.32
CA GLN A 55 -0.01 -9.24 12.05
C GLN A 55 0.52 -7.88 11.56
N PRO A 56 1.48 -7.24 12.26
CA PRO A 56 1.86 -5.86 11.98
C PRO A 56 2.28 -5.61 10.53
N ARG A 57 2.95 -6.57 9.89
CA ARG A 57 3.33 -6.44 8.48
C ARG A 57 2.14 -6.44 7.54
N ALA A 58 1.18 -7.32 7.76
CA ALA A 58 -0.06 -7.34 6.98
C ALA A 58 -0.77 -5.99 7.06
N LEU A 59 -0.88 -5.42 8.27
CA LEU A 59 -1.48 -4.11 8.49
C LEU A 59 -0.72 -2.98 7.76
N VAL A 60 0.62 -3.00 7.79
CA VAL A 60 1.45 -2.02 7.07
C VAL A 60 1.26 -2.13 5.56
N ILE A 61 1.28 -3.34 4.99
CA ILE A 61 1.03 -3.58 3.56
C ILE A 61 -0.35 -3.02 3.18
N PHE A 62 -1.36 -3.22 4.02
CA PHE A 62 -2.71 -2.71 3.81
C PHE A 62 -2.80 -1.19 3.87
N ALA A 63 -2.05 -0.54 4.76
CA ALA A 63 -1.97 0.92 4.81
C ALA A 63 -1.36 1.50 3.51
N HIS A 64 -0.37 0.83 2.93
CA HIS A 64 0.20 1.21 1.65
C HIS A 64 -0.81 1.04 0.51
N TYR A 65 -1.63 -0.02 0.54
CA TYR A 65 -2.75 -0.18 -0.38
C TYR A 65 -3.73 1.00 -0.32
N PHE A 66 -4.19 1.38 0.88
CA PHE A 66 -5.08 2.53 1.05
C PHE A 66 -4.47 3.84 0.55
N THR A 67 -3.14 3.97 0.59
CA THR A 67 -2.46 5.16 0.08
C THR A 67 -2.66 5.32 -1.42
N PHE A 68 -2.68 4.23 -2.20
CA PHE A 68 -3.01 4.28 -3.62
C PHE A 68 -4.48 4.66 -3.87
N MET A 69 -5.39 4.30 -2.97
CA MET A 69 -6.80 4.71 -3.05
C MET A 69 -7.03 6.17 -2.63
N ALA A 70 -6.15 6.76 -1.82
CA ALA A 70 -6.28 8.14 -1.36
C ALA A 70 -6.28 9.16 -2.53
N GLY A 71 -5.71 8.81 -3.69
CA GLY A 71 -5.80 9.63 -4.90
C GLY A 71 -7.12 9.55 -5.67
N TYR A 72 -8.08 8.75 -5.22
CA TYR A 72 -9.38 8.55 -5.87
C TYR A 72 -10.56 8.91 -4.96
N THR A 73 -10.33 9.73 -3.93
CA THR A 73 -11.35 10.16 -2.95
C THR A 73 -12.53 10.91 -3.57
N GLY A 74 -12.34 11.50 -4.76
CA GLY A 74 -13.42 12.10 -5.55
C GLY A 74 -14.42 11.08 -6.15
N SER A 75 -14.09 9.79 -6.13
CA SER A 75 -15.00 8.71 -6.51
C SER A 75 -15.98 8.42 -5.38
N TRP A 76 -17.28 8.40 -5.68
CA TRP A 76 -18.33 8.05 -4.72
C TRP A 76 -18.17 6.63 -4.13
N MET A 77 -17.47 5.73 -4.82
CA MET A 77 -17.19 4.37 -4.33
C MET A 77 -16.07 4.31 -3.28
N ILE A 78 -15.15 5.27 -3.28
CA ILE A 78 -13.96 5.27 -2.40
C ILE A 78 -14.14 6.29 -1.27
N GLY A 79 -14.55 7.52 -1.61
CA GLY A 79 -14.78 8.59 -0.65
C GLY A 79 -13.60 8.83 0.29
N ALA A 80 -13.89 9.16 1.55
CA ALA A 80 -12.89 9.37 2.61
C ALA A 80 -12.42 8.08 3.32
N THR A 81 -12.78 6.91 2.80
CA THR A 81 -12.44 5.61 3.40
C THR A 81 -10.93 5.42 3.57
N PRO A 82 -10.08 5.72 2.57
CA PRO A 82 -8.65 5.42 2.70
C PRO A 82 -7.95 6.18 3.83
N GLN A 83 -8.29 7.44 4.05
CA GLN A 83 -7.72 8.24 5.15
C GLN A 83 -8.12 7.69 6.53
N LYS A 84 -9.38 7.28 6.67
CA LYS A 84 -9.90 6.70 7.92
C LYS A 84 -9.21 5.38 8.21
N GLU A 85 -9.06 4.52 7.22
CA GLU A 85 -8.42 3.21 7.36
C GLU A 85 -6.93 3.34 7.69
N ILE A 86 -6.18 4.23 7.02
CA ILE A 86 -4.76 4.47 7.34
C ILE A 86 -4.59 4.96 8.78
N THR A 87 -5.47 5.88 9.22
CA THR A 87 -5.45 6.39 10.60
C THR A 87 -5.80 5.30 11.61
N GLY A 88 -6.81 4.48 11.31
CA GLY A 88 -7.21 3.34 12.13
C GLY A 88 -6.10 2.31 12.26
N LEU A 89 -5.48 1.93 11.15
CA LEU A 89 -4.34 0.99 11.12
C LEU A 89 -3.15 1.53 11.92
N ALA A 90 -2.80 2.81 11.74
CA ALA A 90 -1.73 3.44 12.52
C ALA A 90 -1.99 3.41 14.03
N SER A 91 -3.25 3.45 14.47
CA SER A 91 -3.58 3.41 15.91
C SER A 91 -3.40 2.03 16.56
N ILE A 92 -3.36 0.95 15.78
CA ILE A 92 -3.26 -0.42 16.29
C ILE A 92 -1.90 -1.08 16.02
N ILE A 93 -1.08 -0.49 15.15
CA ILE A 93 0.25 -1.02 14.80
C ILE A 93 1.24 -0.73 15.94
N PRO A 94 2.04 -1.72 16.39
CA PRO A 94 3.05 -1.53 17.42
C PRO A 94 4.10 -0.47 17.06
N GLU A 95 4.69 0.16 18.07
CA GLU A 95 5.67 1.25 17.91
C GLU A 95 6.85 0.90 16.98
N ASP A 96 7.40 -0.31 17.10
CA ASP A 96 8.54 -0.80 16.29
C ASP A 96 8.24 -0.84 14.77
N TRP A 97 6.95 -0.81 14.39
CA TRP A 97 6.46 -0.82 13.01
C TRP A 97 6.01 0.57 12.52
N GLN A 98 5.84 1.54 13.42
CA GLN A 98 5.40 2.90 13.10
C GLN A 98 6.27 3.64 12.07
N PRO A 99 7.61 3.46 12.01
CA PRO A 99 8.41 4.07 10.95
C PRO A 99 7.95 3.71 9.53
N LEU A 100 7.37 2.51 9.34
CA LEU A 100 6.83 2.09 8.04
C LEU A 100 5.48 2.76 7.71
N MET A 101 4.80 3.36 8.70
CA MET A 101 3.53 4.07 8.52
C MET A 101 3.71 5.54 8.15
N GLN A 102 4.94 6.08 8.22
CA GLN A 102 5.21 7.48 7.93
C GLN A 102 4.80 7.89 6.51
N TRP A 103 5.11 7.06 5.51
CA TRP A 103 4.72 7.34 4.13
C TRP A 103 3.19 7.26 3.94
N PRO A 104 2.48 6.18 4.35
CA PRO A 104 1.02 6.15 4.27
C PRO A 104 0.31 7.34 4.96
N LEU A 105 0.78 7.74 6.14
CA LEU A 105 0.20 8.86 6.90
C LEU A 105 0.44 10.23 6.25
N SER A 106 1.55 10.41 5.56
CA SER A 106 1.86 11.66 4.85
C SER A 106 1.16 11.71 3.49
N ALA A 107 1.23 10.64 2.72
CA ALA A 107 0.65 10.55 1.38
C ALA A 107 -0.89 10.61 1.40
N SER A 108 -1.55 10.07 2.42
CA SER A 108 -3.02 10.13 2.54
C SER A 108 -3.59 11.52 2.81
N LYS A 109 -2.75 12.44 3.30
CA LYS A 109 -3.08 13.85 3.54
C LYS A 109 -2.79 14.74 2.35
N MET A 110 -2.10 14.21 1.33
CA MET A 110 -1.86 14.94 0.10
C MET A 110 -3.09 14.77 -0.80
N ASP A 111 -3.72 15.87 -1.17
CA ASP A 111 -4.71 15.89 -2.24
C ASP A 111 -3.96 15.56 -3.54
N MET A 112 -3.94 14.28 -3.92
CA MET A 112 -3.33 13.83 -5.17
C MET A 112 -4.21 14.27 -6.34
N ASN A 113 -4.04 15.52 -6.76
CA ASN A 113 -4.56 15.97 -8.05
C ASN A 113 -3.67 15.33 -9.13
N THR A 114 -4.14 14.22 -9.71
CA THR A 114 -3.42 13.25 -10.56
C THR A 114 -2.72 13.84 -11.80
N SER A 115 -2.91 15.12 -12.12
CA SER A 115 -2.41 15.71 -13.36
C SER A 115 -0.94 16.16 -13.34
N GLN A 116 -0.30 16.34 -12.19
CA GLN A 116 1.02 17.03 -12.16
C GLN A 116 2.23 16.09 -12.00
N TYR A 117 2.05 14.86 -11.50
CA TYR A 117 3.16 13.91 -11.30
C TYR A 117 3.37 12.91 -12.44
N LEU A 118 2.40 12.78 -13.35
CA LEU A 118 2.47 11.84 -14.48
C LEU A 118 3.03 12.46 -15.76
N SER A 119 3.19 13.79 -15.84
CA SER A 119 3.78 14.46 -17.00
C SER A 119 5.31 14.55 -16.96
N GLY A 120 5.94 14.32 -15.80
CA GLY A 120 7.38 14.57 -15.60
C GLY A 120 8.28 13.35 -15.82
N ARG A 121 7.77 12.23 -16.37
CA ARG A 121 8.56 10.99 -16.52
C ARG A 121 8.91 10.62 -17.96
N ASP A 122 8.31 11.26 -18.96
CA ASP A 122 8.60 10.95 -20.36
C ASP A 122 9.70 11.83 -20.97
N GLU A 123 10.09 12.94 -20.34
CA GLU A 123 11.09 13.87 -20.92
C GLU A 123 12.55 13.60 -20.51
N ASN A 124 12.83 12.68 -19.57
CA ASN A 124 14.17 12.50 -18.99
C ASN A 124 14.84 11.15 -19.29
N MET A 125 14.28 10.33 -20.16
CA MET A 125 14.87 9.01 -20.49
C MET A 125 15.61 8.99 -21.85
N ASP A 126 15.56 10.07 -22.62
CA ASP A 126 16.24 10.15 -23.92
C ASP A 126 17.59 10.89 -23.87
N GLU A 127 17.91 11.61 -22.79
CA GLU A 127 19.15 12.42 -22.71
C GLU A 127 20.33 11.73 -21.98
N VAL A 128 20.16 10.48 -21.54
CA VAL A 128 21.20 9.76 -20.75
C VAL A 128 21.92 8.67 -21.57
N CYS A 129 21.56 8.47 -22.84
CA CYS A 129 22.21 7.47 -23.71
C CYS A 129 23.19 8.05 -24.76
N GLU A 130 23.39 9.36 -24.82
CA GLU A 130 24.53 9.94 -25.55
C GLU A 130 25.36 10.74 -24.55
N HIS A 131 26.53 10.20 -24.18
CA HIS A 131 27.84 10.86 -24.00
C HIS A 131 28.84 9.85 -23.42
#